data_AF-A0A0E9X7C7-F1
#
_entry.id   AF-A0A0E9X7C7-F1
#
_cell.length_a   1.000
_cell.length_b   1.000
_cell.length_c   1.000
_cell.angle_alpha   90.00
_cell.angle_beta   90.00
_cell.angle_gamma   90.00
#
_symmetry.space_group_name_H-M   'P 1'
#
loop_
_entity.id
_entity.type
_entity.pdbx_description
1 polymer ?
#
loop_
_entity_poly.entity_id
_entity_poly.type
_entity_poly.pdbx_seq_one_letter_code
_entity_poly.pdbx_strand_id
1 'polypeptide(L)'
;MKNTLGFWGIVLFLIFNSSYANRTTEQQTGCGNKSEHCNSFCVFCDLSFRERNLCYEWLINQMCFEPFNKSMSTLNPKEFCQWNSIKSPYDKFTICTEERADCLLIPWPNKLVERMFVEIHSNYFKSCPTQELDDPPPSIVFALVMTPICLIPVMVVLVVMKTKNGDRRT
;
A
#
# COMPACT_ATOMS: atom_id res chain seq x y z
N MET A 1 -34.60 36.28 9.41
CA MET A 1 -33.71 37.11 10.26
C MET A 1 -33.61 36.38 11.60
N LYS A 2 -32.49 35.85 12.11
CA LYS A 2 -31.06 35.91 11.78
C LYS A 2 -30.42 34.60 12.26
N ASN A 3 -29.66 33.97 11.36
CA ASN A 3 -28.34 33.35 11.54
C ASN A 3 -28.01 32.64 12.87
N THR A 4 -28.26 31.33 12.95
CA THR A 4 -27.64 30.45 13.98
C THR A 4 -26.69 29.40 13.39
N LEU A 5 -26.55 29.33 12.06
CA LEU A 5 -25.70 28.34 11.38
C LEU A 5 -24.19 28.70 11.36
N GLY A 6 -23.82 29.94 11.71
CA GLY A 6 -22.42 30.38 11.66
C GLY A 6 -21.56 29.90 12.83
N PHE A 7 -22.14 29.72 14.02
CA PHE A 7 -21.34 29.46 15.22
C PHE A 7 -20.77 28.04 15.24
N TRP A 8 -21.57 27.04 14.86
CA TRP A 8 -21.13 25.64 14.79
C TRP A 8 -20.11 25.40 13.67
N GLY A 9 -20.24 26.10 12.54
CA GLY A 9 -19.25 26.04 11.46
C GLY A 9 -17.89 26.58 11.88
N ILE A 10 -17.85 27.67 12.64
CA ILE A 10 -16.61 28.26 13.16
C ILE A 10 -15.98 27.36 14.23
N VAL A 11 -16.79 26.77 15.12
CA VAL A 11 -16.31 25.83 16.14
C VAL A 11 -15.70 24.59 15.47
N LEU A 12 -16.33 24.03 14.43
CA LEU A 12 -15.80 22.93 13.64
C LEU A 12 -14.49 23.32 12.91
N PHE A 13 -14.43 24.51 12.33
CA PHE A 13 -13.20 25.00 11.68
C PHE A 13 -12.04 25.19 12.67
N LEU A 14 -12.34 25.62 13.90
CA LEU A 14 -11.34 25.81 14.96
C LEU A 14 -10.89 24.48 15.58
N ILE A 15 -11.75 23.49 15.76
CA ILE A 15 -11.32 22.15 16.22
C ILE A 15 -10.56 21.37 15.13
N PHE A 16 -10.93 21.52 13.85
CA PHE A 16 -10.12 21.00 12.75
C PHE A 16 -8.76 21.72 12.67
N ASN A 17 -8.71 23.05 12.71
CA ASN A 17 -7.44 23.78 12.73
C ASN A 17 -6.62 23.53 14.00
N SER A 18 -7.22 23.37 15.17
CA SER A 18 -6.51 23.01 16.40
C SER A 18 -5.94 21.60 16.32
N SER A 19 -6.63 20.67 15.64
CA SER A 19 -6.10 19.32 15.39
C SER A 19 -4.99 19.29 14.33
N TYR A 20 -4.96 20.25 13.41
CA TYR A 20 -3.85 20.46 12.47
C TYR A 20 -2.68 21.23 13.11
N ALA A 21 -2.95 22.23 13.95
CA ALA A 21 -1.94 23.03 14.67
C ALA A 21 -1.28 22.26 15.82
N ASN A 22 -1.95 21.27 16.42
CA ASN A 22 -1.34 20.35 17.40
C ASN A 22 -0.47 19.25 16.78
N ARG A 23 -0.40 19.14 15.45
CA ARG A 23 0.55 18.23 14.78
C ARG A 23 1.87 18.87 14.38
N THR A 24 2.03 20.15 14.66
CA THR A 24 3.31 20.84 14.52
C THR A 24 3.87 21.07 15.93
N THR A 25 5.09 20.58 16.15
CA THR A 25 5.91 20.78 17.37
C THR A 25 5.59 19.94 18.62
N GLU A 26 5.46 18.62 18.47
CA GLU A 26 6.34 17.76 19.28
C GLU A 26 7.44 17.27 18.34
N GLN A 27 8.60 17.92 18.40
CA GLN A 27 9.83 17.29 17.93
C GLN A 27 9.96 16.02 18.77
N GLN A 28 9.58 14.87 18.22
CA GLN A 28 9.54 13.61 18.95
C GLN A 28 10.98 13.25 19.31
N THR A 29 11.47 13.75 20.43
CA THR A 29 12.86 13.67 20.89
C THR A 29 13.20 12.22 21.17
N GLY A 30 13.69 11.54 20.14
CA GLY A 30 13.95 10.11 20.19
C GLY A 30 14.26 9.55 18.81
N CYS A 31 14.95 8.42 18.82
CA CYS A 31 15.29 7.65 17.64
C CYS A 31 14.57 6.30 17.68
N GLY A 32 14.18 5.79 16.53
CA GLY A 32 13.69 4.42 16.41
C GLY A 32 14.78 3.39 16.73
N ASN A 33 14.38 2.13 16.92
CA ASN A 33 15.29 1.01 17.22
C ASN A 33 15.11 -0.18 16.27
N LYS A 34 14.45 0.00 15.12
CA LYS A 34 14.12 -1.09 14.19
C LYS A 34 15.34 -1.63 13.43
N SER A 35 16.43 -0.86 13.32
CA SER A 35 17.68 -1.27 12.68
C SER A 35 18.91 -0.88 13.51
N GLU A 36 20.04 -1.56 13.30
CA GLU A 36 21.28 -1.28 14.06
C GLU A 36 21.86 0.12 13.75
N HIS A 37 21.67 0.63 12.53
CA HIS A 37 22.19 1.93 12.11
C HIS A 37 21.23 3.10 12.38
N CYS A 38 20.07 2.81 12.95
CA CYS A 38 18.97 3.75 13.15
C CYS A 38 19.38 4.96 14.00
N ASN A 39 20.10 4.69 15.09
CA ASN A 39 20.60 5.73 15.98
C ASN A 39 21.59 6.66 15.27
N SER A 40 22.49 6.11 14.45
CA SER A 40 23.47 6.91 13.70
C SER A 40 22.80 7.85 12.70
N PHE A 41 21.80 7.37 11.95
CA PHE A 41 21.05 8.22 11.02
C PHE A 41 20.22 9.28 11.73
N CYS A 42 19.59 8.91 12.83
CA CYS A 42 18.80 9.84 13.63
C CYS A 42 19.65 10.97 14.21
N VAL A 43 20.77 10.64 14.87
CA VAL A 43 21.72 11.64 15.40
C VAL A 43 22.29 12.51 14.27
N PHE A 44 22.66 11.90 13.13
CA PHE A 44 23.12 12.64 11.97
C PHE A 44 22.08 13.65 11.47
N CYS A 45 20.81 13.26 11.41
CA CYS A 45 19.72 14.12 10.99
C CYS A 45 19.48 15.29 11.95
N ASP A 46 19.44 15.01 13.26
CA ASP A 46 19.23 16.05 14.28
C ASP A 46 20.39 17.06 14.32
N LEU A 47 21.62 16.66 13.94
CA LEU A 47 22.78 17.55 13.88
C LEU A 47 22.90 18.31 12.54
N SER A 48 22.56 17.67 11.43
CA SER A 48 22.85 18.20 10.09
C SER A 48 21.66 18.94 9.46
N PHE A 49 20.45 18.66 9.92
CA PHE A 49 19.23 19.24 9.36
C PHE A 49 18.37 19.88 10.44
N ARG A 50 17.82 21.05 10.13
CA ARG A 50 16.83 21.71 10.99
C ARG A 50 15.51 20.93 11.04
N GLU A 51 15.14 20.30 9.93
CA GLU A 51 13.89 19.57 9.78
C GLU A 51 14.16 18.10 9.44
N ARG A 52 13.64 17.17 10.26
CA ARG A 52 13.78 15.73 10.01
C ARG A 52 13.21 15.29 8.67
N ASN A 53 12.16 15.94 8.17
CA ASN A 53 11.60 15.63 6.84
C ASN A 53 12.61 15.86 5.71
N LEU A 54 13.43 16.92 5.80
CA LEU A 54 14.48 17.19 4.81
C LEU A 54 15.62 16.16 4.90
N CYS A 55 15.99 15.76 6.11
CA CYS A 55 16.96 14.68 6.28
C CYS A 55 16.42 13.34 5.77
N TYR A 56 15.15 13.04 6.04
CA TYR A 56 14.49 11.84 5.55
C TYR A 56 14.54 11.78 4.03
N GLU A 57 14.20 12.89 3.35
CA GLU A 57 14.31 13.02 1.89
C GLU A 57 15.71 12.77 1.37
N TRP A 58 16.72 13.33 2.04
CA TRP A 58 18.11 13.09 1.68
C TRP A 58 18.50 11.61 1.86
N LEU A 59 18.16 11.02 3.01
CA LEU A 59 18.50 9.62 3.33
C LEU A 59 17.87 8.64 2.36
N ILE A 60 16.58 8.80 2.04
CA ILE A 60 15.89 7.88 1.14
C ILE A 60 16.35 8.05 -0.31
N ASN A 61 16.66 9.28 -0.75
CA ASN A 61 17.23 9.48 -2.09
C ASN A 61 18.60 8.82 -2.25
N GLN A 62 19.50 9.00 -1.27
CA GLN A 62 20.86 8.45 -1.34
C GLN A 62 20.89 6.95 -1.06
N MET A 63 20.19 6.48 -0.02
CA MET A 63 20.35 5.11 0.46
C MET A 63 19.29 4.13 -0.02
N CYS A 64 18.13 4.61 -0.48
CA CYS A 64 17.06 3.75 -0.98
C CYS A 64 16.91 3.88 -2.50
N PHE A 65 16.78 5.09 -3.01
CA PHE A 65 16.50 5.33 -4.43
C PHE A 65 17.69 5.04 -5.33
N GLU A 66 18.91 5.43 -4.96
CA GLU A 66 20.10 5.14 -5.78
C GLU A 66 20.31 3.61 -5.99
N PRO A 67 20.29 2.75 -4.95
CA PRO A 67 20.36 1.30 -5.15
C PRO A 67 19.18 0.72 -5.93
N PHE A 68 17.98 1.28 -5.75
CA PHE A 68 16.80 0.89 -6.51
C PHE A 68 17.00 1.19 -8.01
N ASN A 69 17.36 2.43 -8.36
CA ASN A 69 17.63 2.86 -9.74
C ASN A 69 18.75 2.03 -10.37
N LYS A 70 19.81 1.73 -9.61
CA LYS A 70 20.89 0.84 -10.07
C LYS A 70 20.37 -0.57 -10.37
N SER A 71 19.52 -1.13 -9.51
CA SER A 71 18.94 -2.45 -9.75
C SER A 71 18.02 -2.42 -10.97
N MET A 72 17.21 -1.37 -11.11
CA MET A 72 16.26 -1.21 -12.19
C MET A 72 16.94 -0.99 -13.55
N SER A 73 18.05 -0.28 -13.59
CA SER A 73 18.83 -0.03 -14.81
C SER A 73 19.57 -1.27 -15.35
N THR A 74 19.71 -2.33 -14.54
CA THR A 74 20.24 -3.62 -15.02
C THR A 74 19.21 -4.48 -15.74
N LEU A 75 17.92 -4.18 -15.57
CA LEU A 75 16.83 -4.93 -16.20
C LEU A 75 16.56 -4.45 -17.62
N ASN A 76 16.08 -5.35 -18.47
CA ASN A 76 15.63 -4.98 -19.80
C ASN A 76 14.29 -4.22 -19.69
N PRO A 77 14.01 -3.17 -20.49
CA PRO A 77 12.72 -2.47 -20.45
C PRO A 77 11.47 -3.37 -20.57
N LYS A 78 11.58 -4.54 -21.24
CA LYS A 78 10.48 -5.53 -21.32
C LYS A 78 10.18 -6.24 -19.99
N GLU A 79 11.14 -6.25 -19.07
CA GLU A 79 11.03 -6.90 -17.76
C GLU A 79 10.41 -5.97 -16.71
N PHE A 80 10.33 -4.66 -16.97
CA PHE A 80 9.70 -3.70 -16.06
C PHE A 80 8.23 -4.05 -15.77
N CYS A 81 7.52 -4.62 -16.75
CA CYS A 81 6.11 -5.00 -16.58
C CYS A 81 5.93 -6.42 -16.01
N GLN A 82 7.03 -7.14 -15.76
CA GLN A 82 6.98 -8.47 -15.17
C GLN A 82 7.20 -8.35 -13.66
N TRP A 83 6.13 -8.49 -12.88
CA TRP A 83 6.18 -8.35 -11.42
C TRP A 83 7.29 -9.20 -10.78
N ASN A 84 7.51 -10.43 -11.24
CA ASN A 84 8.55 -11.32 -10.71
C ASN A 84 9.97 -10.75 -10.87
N SER A 85 10.24 -9.98 -11.91
CA SER A 85 11.55 -9.36 -12.17
C SER A 85 11.80 -8.13 -11.29
N ILE A 86 10.73 -7.40 -10.97
CA ILE A 86 10.82 -6.12 -10.24
C ILE A 86 10.47 -6.24 -8.74
N LYS A 87 9.85 -7.34 -8.32
CA LYS A 87 9.42 -7.56 -6.93
C LYS A 87 10.56 -7.37 -5.94
N SER A 88 11.72 -7.96 -6.21
CA SER A 88 12.88 -7.88 -5.31
C SER A 88 13.42 -6.45 -5.13
N PRO A 89 13.75 -5.67 -6.18
CA PRO A 89 14.19 -4.29 -5.99
C PRO A 89 13.09 -3.40 -5.39
N TYR A 90 11.82 -3.62 -5.74
CA TYR A 90 10.69 -2.84 -5.22
C TYR A 90 10.43 -3.09 -3.73
N ASP A 91 10.45 -4.36 -3.30
CA ASP A 91 10.31 -4.73 -1.89
C ASP A 91 11.47 -4.14 -1.06
N LYS A 92 12.72 -4.23 -1.56
CA LYS A 92 13.89 -3.63 -0.92
C LYS A 92 13.76 -2.10 -0.78
N PHE A 93 13.30 -1.43 -1.83
CA PHE A 93 13.07 0.02 -1.78
C PHE A 93 12.01 0.38 -0.74
N THR A 94 10.88 -0.33 -0.74
CA THR A 94 9.77 -0.14 0.20
C THR A 94 10.24 -0.29 1.65
N ILE A 95 10.88 -1.42 1.97
CA ILE A 95 11.44 -1.69 3.31
C ILE A 95 12.46 -0.63 3.70
N CYS A 96 13.35 -0.24 2.78
CA CYS A 96 14.34 0.81 3.05
C CYS A 96 13.67 2.13 3.46
N THR A 97 12.64 2.58 2.72
CA THR A 97 11.93 3.84 3.05
C THR A 97 11.15 3.76 4.36
N GLU A 98 10.58 2.59 4.68
CA GLU A 98 9.89 2.33 5.94
C GLU A 98 10.87 2.37 7.11
N GLU A 99 12.00 1.66 7.01
CA GLU A 99 13.03 1.65 8.06
C GLU A 99 13.57 3.06 8.36
N ARG A 100 13.80 3.90 7.34
CA ARG A 100 14.30 5.28 7.57
C ARG A 100 13.22 6.16 8.20
N ALA A 101 11.96 5.94 7.85
CA ALA A 101 10.85 6.66 8.46
C ALA A 101 10.73 6.28 9.95
N ASP A 102 10.76 4.99 10.26
CA ASP A 102 10.74 4.47 11.63
C ASP A 102 11.93 4.99 12.45
N CYS A 103 13.12 5.10 11.85
CA CYS A 103 14.30 5.63 12.53
C CYS A 103 14.17 7.09 12.95
N LEU A 104 13.54 7.89 12.10
CA LEU A 104 13.30 9.32 12.37
C LEU A 104 11.97 9.56 13.08
N LEU A 105 11.23 8.50 13.42
CA LEU A 105 9.89 8.54 13.99
C LEU A 105 8.91 9.35 13.11
N ILE A 106 9.06 9.22 11.80
CA ILE A 106 8.17 9.82 10.79
C ILE A 106 7.13 8.77 10.40
N PRO A 107 5.83 9.12 10.37
CA PRO A 107 4.80 8.20 9.90
C PRO A 107 5.04 7.73 8.45
N TRP A 108 4.88 6.44 8.22
CA TRP A 108 4.89 5.82 6.90
C TRP A 108 3.51 5.18 6.64
N PRO A 109 2.87 5.37 5.47
CA PRO A 109 3.32 6.21 4.36
C PRO A 109 3.13 7.72 4.62
N ASN A 110 3.85 8.55 3.85
CA ASN A 110 3.76 10.01 3.90
C ASN A 110 3.81 10.63 2.49
N LYS A 111 3.55 11.95 2.39
CA LYS A 111 3.49 12.67 1.10
C LYS A 111 4.79 12.65 0.29
N LEU A 112 5.94 12.49 0.94
CA LEU A 112 7.21 12.40 0.24
C LEU A 112 7.36 11.04 -0.44
N VAL A 113 7.11 9.96 0.30
CA VAL A 113 7.12 8.59 -0.24
C VAL A 113 6.09 8.44 -1.34
N GLU A 114 4.86 8.95 -1.16
CA GLU A 114 3.81 8.94 -2.18
C GLU A 114 4.30 9.56 -3.50
N ARG A 115 4.94 10.74 -3.45
CA ARG A 115 5.51 11.40 -4.64
C ARG A 115 6.60 10.57 -5.32
N MET A 116 7.54 10.02 -4.56
CA MET A 116 8.60 9.18 -5.12
C MET A 116 8.06 7.91 -5.77
N PHE A 117 7.07 7.25 -5.15
CA PHE A 117 6.46 6.07 -5.74
C PHE A 117 5.77 6.43 -7.06
N VAL A 118 5.02 7.53 -7.11
CA VAL A 118 4.43 8.04 -8.37
C VAL A 118 5.50 8.33 -9.41
N GLU A 119 6.62 8.94 -9.03
CA GLU A 119 7.74 9.22 -9.94
C GLU A 119 8.36 7.93 -10.50
N ILE A 120 8.61 6.93 -9.65
CA ILE A 120 9.08 5.60 -10.05
C ILE A 120 8.11 4.97 -11.06
N HIS A 121 6.80 5.02 -10.78
CA HIS A 121 5.77 4.52 -11.68
C HIS A 121 5.77 5.25 -13.03
N SER A 122 5.94 6.56 -13.01
CA SER A 122 6.02 7.37 -14.24
C SER A 122 7.29 7.12 -15.07
N ASN A 123 8.40 6.74 -14.42
CA ASN A 123 9.70 6.54 -15.06
C ASN A 123 9.86 5.12 -15.63
N TYR A 124 9.48 4.08 -14.88
CA TYR A 124 9.71 2.69 -15.29
C TYR A 124 8.45 1.97 -15.78
N PHE A 125 7.26 2.32 -15.27
CA PHE A 125 6.04 1.54 -15.47
C PHE A 125 5.00 2.21 -16.36
N LYS A 126 5.29 3.39 -16.91
CA LYS A 126 4.35 4.18 -17.74
C LYS A 126 3.75 3.43 -18.93
N SER A 127 4.50 2.51 -19.53
CA SER A 127 4.07 1.73 -20.69
C SER A 127 3.57 0.34 -20.35
N CYS A 128 3.48 -0.01 -19.06
CA CYS A 128 2.99 -1.31 -18.65
C CYS A 128 1.46 -1.37 -18.75
N PRO A 129 0.91 -2.53 -19.18
CA PRO A 129 -0.52 -2.71 -19.18
C PRO A 129 -1.03 -2.63 -17.74
N THR A 130 -2.06 -1.83 -17.50
CA THR A 130 -2.82 -1.89 -16.25
C THR A 130 -3.61 -3.18 -16.27
N GLN A 131 -3.02 -4.24 -15.72
CA GLN A 131 -3.76 -5.45 -15.43
C GLN A 131 -4.53 -5.17 -14.13
N GLU A 132 -5.64 -4.45 -14.26
CA GLU A 132 -6.65 -4.46 -13.22
C GLU A 132 -7.02 -5.93 -12.99
N LEU A 133 -7.27 -6.30 -11.73
CA LEU A 133 -7.94 -7.56 -11.43
C LEU A 133 -9.37 -7.41 -11.97
N ASP A 134 -9.52 -7.48 -13.29
CA ASP A 134 -10.79 -7.42 -13.97
C ASP A 134 -11.60 -8.61 -13.45
N ASP A 135 -12.80 -8.31 -12.98
CA ASP A 135 -13.77 -9.35 -12.71
C ASP A 135 -13.89 -10.24 -13.97
N PRO A 136 -13.92 -11.58 -13.81
CA PRO A 136 -14.06 -12.45 -14.96
C PRO A 136 -15.30 -12.04 -15.77
N PRO A 137 -15.27 -12.16 -17.10
CA PRO A 137 -16.36 -11.77 -17.97
C PRO A 137 -17.73 -12.22 -17.41
N PRO A 138 -18.79 -11.40 -17.52
CA PRO A 138 -20.11 -11.71 -16.93
C PRO A 138 -20.65 -13.10 -17.32
N SER A 139 -20.29 -13.59 -18.51
CA SER A 139 -20.64 -14.93 -18.99
C SER A 139 -20.01 -16.06 -18.17
N ILE A 140 -18.77 -15.90 -17.71
CA ILE A 140 -18.06 -16.88 -16.88
C ILE A 140 -18.67 -16.89 -15.48
N VAL A 141 -18.90 -15.70 -14.91
CA VAL A 141 -19.58 -15.57 -13.60
C VAL A 141 -20.96 -16.23 -13.65
N PHE A 142 -21.73 -15.98 -14.70
CA PHE A 142 -23.03 -16.59 -14.88
C PHE A 142 -22.94 -18.12 -14.97
N ALA A 143 -22.00 -18.66 -15.75
CA ALA A 143 -21.81 -20.11 -15.84
C ALA A 143 -21.44 -20.73 -14.48
N LEU A 144 -20.55 -20.08 -13.72
CA LEU A 144 -20.13 -20.51 -12.38
C LEU A 144 -21.28 -20.48 -11.36
N VAL A 145 -22.22 -19.55 -11.49
CA VAL A 145 -23.43 -19.47 -10.63
C VAL A 145 -24.49 -20.50 -11.05
N MET A 146 -24.71 -20.69 -12.35
CA MET A 146 -25.73 -21.64 -12.84
C MET A 146 -25.32 -23.11 -12.60
N THR A 147 -24.01 -23.40 -12.61
CA THR A 147 -23.50 -24.75 -12.37
C THR A 147 -23.96 -25.36 -11.03
N PRO A 148 -23.74 -24.75 -9.85
CA PRO A 148 -24.24 -25.29 -8.59
C PRO A 148 -25.78 -25.30 -8.51
N ILE A 149 -26.47 -24.31 -9.09
CA ILE A 149 -27.94 -24.26 -9.13
C ILE A 149 -28.52 -25.50 -9.85
N CYS A 150 -27.88 -25.95 -10.93
CA CYS A 150 -28.30 -27.14 -11.67
C CYS A 150 -27.79 -28.45 -11.04
N LEU A 151 -26.57 -28.46 -10.50
CA LEU A 151 -25.96 -29.68 -9.96
C LEU A 151 -26.59 -30.12 -8.63
N ILE A 152 -26.96 -29.19 -7.75
CA ILE A 152 -27.59 -29.51 -6.45
C ILE A 152 -28.87 -30.34 -6.62
N PRO A 153 -29.88 -29.93 -7.42
CA PRO A 153 -31.12 -30.71 -7.58
C PRO A 153 -30.86 -32.06 -8.27
N VAL A 154 -29.93 -32.13 -9.23
CA VAL A 154 -29.53 -33.40 -9.85
C VAL A 154 -28.96 -34.35 -8.80
N MET A 155 -28.05 -33.87 -7.95
CA MET A 155 -27.48 -34.68 -6.87
C MET A 155 -28.56 -35.15 -5.87
N VAL A 156 -29.49 -34.27 -5.49
CA VAL A 156 -30.61 -34.63 -4.60
C VAL A 156 -31.47 -35.74 -5.22
N VAL A 157 -31.85 -35.60 -6.50
CA VAL A 157 -32.64 -36.61 -7.21
C VAL A 157 -31.89 -37.94 -7.28
N LEU A 158 -30.59 -37.92 -7.59
CA LEU A 158 -29.75 -39.11 -7.63
C LEU A 158 -29.69 -39.82 -6.27
N VAL A 159 -29.54 -39.07 -5.17
CA VAL A 159 -29.53 -39.64 -3.80
C VAL A 159 -30.88 -40.26 -3.44
N VAL A 160 -31.99 -39.59 -3.76
CA VAL A 160 -33.35 -40.11 -3.52
C VAL A 160 -33.62 -41.38 -4.35
N MET A 161 -33.20 -41.41 -5.61
CA MET A 161 -33.35 -42.60 -6.45
C MET A 161 -32.49 -43.77 -5.93
N LYS A 162 -31.27 -43.49 -5.47
CA LYS A 162 -30.37 -44.50 -4.92
C LYS A 162 -30.90 -45.09 -3.60
N THR A 163 -31.40 -44.26 -2.69
CA THR A 163 -31.99 -44.71 -1.42
C THR A 163 -33.24 -45.57 -1.66
N LYS A 164 -34.15 -45.13 -2.54
CA LYS A 164 -35.34 -45.91 -2.91
C LYS A 164 -35.02 -47.27 -3.57
N ASN A 165 -33.97 -47.36 -4.38
CA ASN A 165 -33.55 -48.63 -4.98
C ASN A 165 -32.69 -49.51 -4.06
N GLY A 166 -32.06 -48.92 -3.03
CA GLY A 166 -31.38 -49.65 -1.96
C GLY A 166 -32.36 -50.32 -0.99
N ASP A 167 -33.41 -49.60 -0.57
CA ASP A 167 -34.46 -50.12 0.30
C ASP A 167 -35.28 -51.25 -0.33
N ARG A 168 -35.43 -51.28 -1.67
CA ARG A 168 -36.09 -52.40 -2.36
C ARG A 168 -35.24 -53.68 -2.46
N ARG A 169 -33.96 -53.64 -2.06
CA ARG A 169 -33.03 -54.78 -2.15
C ARG A 169 -32.69 -55.42 -0.80
N THR A 170 -33.38 -55.02 0.27
CA THR A 170 -33.34 -55.69 1.59
C THR A 170 -34.73 -56.22 1.91
#